data_AF-A0A0M2V3E1-F1
#
_entry.id   AF-A0A0M2V3E1-F1
#
_cell.length_a   1.000
_cell.length_b   1.000
_cell.length_c   1.000
_cell.angle_alpha   90.00
_cell.angle_beta   90.00
_cell.angle_gamma   90.00
#
_symmetry.space_group_name_H-M   'P 1'
#
loop_
_entity.id
_entity.type
_entity.pdbx_description
1 polymer ?
#
loop_
_entity_poly.entity_id
_entity_poly.type
_entity_poly.pdbx_seq_one_letter_code
_entity_poly.pdbx_strand_id
1 'polypeptide(L)'
;MHAISRYCALATVLACITFTAQAEQAATLLQAAHVCTDESETQRLAINEQLREMAKALAEFKPTTFCFIMQPSIAIVLLEQGESYVKFSHDTKIMYTFPEYVHADNDANVFAGLADNTP
;
A
#
# COMPACT_ATOMS: atom_id res chain seq x y z
N MET A 1 55.17 -19.65 36.80
CA MET A 1 54.75 -19.06 35.51
C MET A 1 53.30 -19.46 35.27
N HIS A 2 52.34 -18.58 35.53
CA HIS A 2 50.92 -18.77 35.24
C HIS A 2 50.51 -17.70 34.22
N ALA A 3 50.10 -18.13 33.03
CA ALA A 3 49.72 -17.25 31.93
C ALA A 3 48.25 -16.83 32.05
N ILE A 4 48.03 -15.53 32.16
CA ILE A 4 46.75 -14.85 31.95
C ILE A 4 46.59 -14.63 30.45
N SER A 5 45.51 -15.10 29.85
CA SER A 5 44.91 -14.42 28.68
C SER A 5 43.74 -15.19 28.06
N ARG A 6 42.69 -14.44 27.69
CA ARG A 6 41.98 -14.52 26.38
C ARG A 6 40.98 -15.69 26.23
N TYR A 7 39.67 -15.54 26.00
CA TYR A 7 38.86 -14.47 25.43
C TYR A 7 37.38 -14.71 25.77
N CYS A 8 36.66 -13.63 26.16
CA CYS A 8 35.20 -13.54 26.11
C CYS A 8 34.75 -13.53 24.64
N ALA A 9 34.11 -14.59 24.16
CA ALA A 9 33.42 -14.59 22.88
C ALA A 9 31.93 -14.32 23.13
N LEU A 10 31.55 -13.04 23.07
CA LEU A 10 30.15 -12.61 22.99
C LEU A 10 29.58 -13.05 21.64
N ALA A 11 28.58 -13.93 21.67
CA ALA A 11 27.78 -14.26 20.50
C ALA A 11 26.74 -13.14 20.26
N THR A 12 27.10 -12.14 19.46
CA THR A 12 26.14 -11.17 18.92
C THR A 12 25.40 -11.80 17.74
N VAL A 13 24.18 -12.26 17.99
CA VAL A 13 23.23 -12.64 16.93
C VAL A 13 22.75 -11.35 16.27
N LEU A 14 23.31 -11.04 15.10
CA LEU A 14 22.90 -9.93 14.25
C LEU A 14 21.57 -10.32 13.59
N ALA A 15 20.44 -9.93 14.20
CA ALA A 15 19.13 -10.02 13.58
C ALA A 15 19.06 -9.02 12.43
N CYS A 16 19.21 -9.49 11.19
CA CYS A 16 18.90 -8.71 10.00
C CYS A 16 17.40 -8.40 10.01
N ILE A 17 17.03 -7.20 10.47
CA ILE A 17 15.71 -6.65 10.21
C ILE A 17 15.70 -6.32 8.71
N THR A 18 15.20 -7.25 7.91
CA THR A 18 14.88 -7.00 6.50
C THR A 18 13.70 -6.03 6.48
N PHE A 19 13.99 -4.73 6.39
CA PHE A 19 13.00 -3.74 5.98
C PHE A 19 12.64 -4.07 4.53
N THR A 20 11.51 -4.72 4.30
CA THR A 20 10.92 -4.79 2.97
C THR A 20 10.43 -3.39 2.63
N ALA A 21 11.28 -2.61 1.96
CA ALA A 21 10.82 -1.41 1.26
C ALA A 21 9.84 -1.89 0.19
N GLN A 22 8.54 -1.74 0.46
CA GLN A 22 7.51 -2.05 -0.52
C GLN A 22 7.69 -1.04 -1.66
N ALA A 23 8.05 -1.53 -2.85
CA ALA A 23 8.36 -0.67 -3.98
C ALA A 23 7.11 0.14 -4.33
N GLU A 24 7.28 1.46 -4.40
CA GLU A 24 6.25 2.36 -4.89
C GLU A 24 5.82 1.90 -6.29
N GLN A 25 4.58 1.47 -6.43
CA GLN A 25 4.07 0.86 -7.66
C GLN A 25 3.06 1.78 -8.33
N ALA A 26 3.25 2.06 -9.61
CA ALA A 26 2.25 2.77 -10.40
C ALA A 26 0.98 1.91 -10.50
N ALA A 27 -0.17 2.53 -10.26
CA ALA A 27 -1.47 1.89 -10.38
C ALA A 27 -2.51 2.91 -10.87
N THR A 28 -3.66 2.40 -11.28
CA THR A 28 -4.83 3.21 -11.64
C THR A 28 -5.91 3.04 -10.58
N LEU A 29 -6.40 4.16 -10.05
CA LEU A 29 -7.61 4.19 -9.25
C LEU A 29 -8.84 4.23 -10.18
N LEU A 30 -9.78 3.32 -9.98
CA LEU A 30 -10.99 3.22 -10.79
C LEU A 30 -11.91 4.44 -10.59
N GLN A 31 -12.77 4.69 -11.58
CA GLN A 31 -13.80 5.73 -11.49
C GLN A 31 -14.75 5.44 -10.33
N ALA A 32 -15.21 6.52 -9.68
CA ALA A 32 -16.13 6.46 -8.54
C ALA A 32 -15.57 5.66 -7.36
N ALA A 33 -14.24 5.68 -7.19
CA ALA A 33 -13.58 5.06 -6.05
C ALA A 33 -13.95 5.76 -4.74
N HIS A 34 -14.24 4.95 -3.72
CA HIS A 34 -14.45 5.44 -2.37
C HIS A 34 -13.10 5.69 -1.70
N VAL A 35 -12.76 6.97 -1.55
CA VAL A 35 -11.46 7.41 -1.04
C VAL A 35 -11.63 8.11 0.30
N CYS A 36 -10.74 7.82 1.24
CA CYS A 36 -10.69 8.44 2.55
C CYS A 36 -9.32 9.12 2.80
N THR A 37 -9.34 10.19 3.58
CA THR A 37 -8.12 10.93 4.00
C THR A 37 -7.63 10.53 5.39
N ASP A 38 -8.44 9.77 6.13
CA ASP A 38 -8.12 9.27 7.47
C ASP A 38 -7.99 7.74 7.46
N GLU A 39 -6.87 7.26 7.99
CA GLU A 39 -6.52 5.84 8.02
C GLU A 39 -7.40 5.07 9.02
N SER A 40 -7.65 5.65 10.20
CA SER A 40 -8.45 5.01 11.25
C SER A 40 -9.89 4.81 10.78
N GLU A 41 -10.45 5.78 10.07
CA GLU A 41 -11.79 5.66 9.49
C GLU A 41 -11.81 4.59 8.40
N THR A 42 -10.78 4.52 7.56
CA THR A 42 -10.68 3.50 6.52
C THR A 42 -10.61 2.10 7.14
N GLN A 43 -9.79 1.92 8.17
CA GLN A 43 -9.69 0.66 8.91
C GLN A 43 -11.04 0.29 9.54
N ARG A 44 -11.76 1.25 10.15
CA ARG A 44 -13.09 1.03 10.71
C ARG A 44 -14.08 0.54 9.67
N LEU A 45 -14.06 1.13 8.47
CA LEU A 45 -14.92 0.73 7.35
C LEU A 45 -14.49 -0.61 6.73
N ALA A 46 -13.19 -0.91 6.71
CA ALA A 46 -12.64 -2.15 6.16
C ALA A 46 -13.05 -3.40 6.97
N ILE A 47 -13.37 -3.24 8.26
CA ILE A 47 -13.84 -4.32 9.13
C ILE A 47 -15.27 -4.75 8.81
N ASN A 48 -16.11 -3.85 8.27
CA ASN A 48 -17.53 -4.10 8.07
C ASN A 48 -18.01 -3.55 6.72
N GLU A 49 -18.21 -4.48 5.79
CA GLU A 49 -18.68 -4.19 4.43
C GLU A 49 -20.00 -3.41 4.40
N GLN A 50 -20.97 -3.75 5.26
CA GLN A 50 -22.24 -3.03 5.29
C GLN A 50 -22.04 -1.57 5.72
N LEU A 51 -21.20 -1.31 6.71
CA LEU A 51 -20.86 0.06 7.11
C LEU A 51 -20.13 0.81 6.01
N ARG A 52 -19.24 0.12 5.28
CA ARG A 52 -18.54 0.68 4.12
C ARG A 52 -19.51 1.08 3.00
N GLU A 53 -20.46 0.23 2.65
CA GLU A 53 -21.47 0.54 1.62
C GLU A 53 -22.37 1.69 2.04
N MET A 54 -22.77 1.76 3.31
CA MET A 54 -23.52 2.90 3.84
C MET A 54 -22.70 4.20 3.77
N ALA A 55 -21.42 4.15 4.15
CA ALA A 55 -20.53 5.31 4.08
C ALA A 55 -20.30 5.77 2.63
N LYS A 56 -20.15 4.82 1.71
CA LYS A 56 -20.04 5.10 0.26
C LYS A 56 -21.29 5.80 -0.26
N ALA A 57 -22.48 5.28 0.05
CA ALA A 57 -23.74 5.89 -0.38
C ALA A 57 -23.90 7.34 0.12
N LEU A 58 -23.44 7.62 1.35
CA LEU A 58 -23.41 8.99 1.88
C LEU A 58 -22.40 9.86 1.12
N ALA A 59 -21.20 9.34 0.85
CA ALA A 59 -20.14 10.04 0.11
C ALA A 59 -20.52 10.34 -1.35
N GLU A 60 -21.32 9.47 -1.99
CA GLU A 60 -21.89 9.68 -3.33
C GLU A 60 -22.87 10.86 -3.36
N PHE A 61 -23.66 11.03 -2.29
CA PHE A 61 -24.56 12.17 -2.17
C PHE A 61 -23.79 13.47 -1.86
N LYS A 62 -22.82 13.39 -0.94
CA LYS A 62 -21.96 14.51 -0.57
C LYS A 62 -20.67 14.01 0.10
N PRO A 63 -19.50 14.59 -0.20
CA PRO A 63 -18.29 14.32 0.57
C PRO A 63 -18.52 14.45 2.07
N THR A 64 -18.08 13.43 2.80
CA THR A 64 -18.07 13.43 4.26
C THR A 64 -16.80 14.11 4.76
N THR A 65 -16.65 14.23 6.09
CA THR A 65 -15.43 14.77 6.69
C THR A 65 -14.17 13.98 6.30
N PHE A 66 -14.30 12.66 6.18
CA PHE A 66 -13.15 11.76 6.00
C PHE A 66 -13.10 11.13 4.62
N CYS A 67 -14.25 10.86 4.01
CA CYS A 67 -14.35 10.09 2.77
C CYS A 67 -15.20 10.79 1.70
N PHE A 68 -14.82 10.58 0.45
CA PHE A 68 -15.45 11.15 -0.73
C PHE A 68 -15.33 10.18 -1.90
N ILE A 69 -16.06 10.46 -2.98
CA ILE A 69 -16.00 9.68 -4.21
C ILE A 69 -15.07 10.37 -5.20
N MET A 70 -14.02 9.68 -5.63
CA MET A 70 -13.08 10.17 -6.63
C MET A 70 -13.67 9.99 -8.03
N GLN A 71 -13.69 11.07 -8.82
CA GLN A 71 -13.99 11.03 -10.25
C GLN A 71 -13.04 12.00 -10.96
N PRO A 72 -12.47 11.65 -12.14
CA PRO A 72 -12.55 10.38 -12.87
C PRO A 72 -11.57 9.32 -12.33
N SER A 73 -11.31 8.25 -13.12
CA SER A 73 -10.16 7.37 -12.88
C SER A 73 -8.85 8.18 -12.95
N ILE A 74 -7.90 7.89 -12.06
CA ILE A 74 -6.64 8.63 -11.94
C ILE A 74 -5.46 7.68 -11.75
N ALA A 75 -4.28 8.08 -12.24
CA ALA A 75 -3.03 7.39 -11.94
C ALA A 75 -2.60 7.71 -10.51
N ILE A 76 -2.18 6.70 -9.76
CA ILE A 76 -1.76 6.80 -8.36
C ILE A 76 -0.43 6.08 -8.14
N VAL A 77 0.24 6.43 -7.04
CA VAL A 77 1.39 5.68 -6.55
C VAL A 77 0.93 4.84 -5.36
N LEU A 78 0.96 3.53 -5.51
CA LEU A 78 0.67 2.58 -4.44
C LEU A 78 1.81 2.60 -3.42
N LEU A 79 1.49 2.87 -2.16
CA LEU A 79 2.47 2.91 -1.06
C LEU A 79 2.41 1.66 -0.19
N GLU A 80 1.20 1.15 0.06
CA GLU A 80 0.97 -0.06 0.84
C GLU A 80 -0.29 -0.77 0.32
N GLN A 81 -0.17 -2.07 0.07
CA GLN A 81 -1.29 -2.91 -0.31
C GLN A 81 -1.62 -3.86 0.83
N GLY A 82 -2.59 -3.48 1.65
CA GLY A 82 -3.17 -4.34 2.69
C GLY A 82 -4.26 -5.26 2.13
N GLU A 83 -4.68 -6.23 2.94
CA GLU A 83 -5.76 -7.15 2.57
C GLU A 83 -7.13 -6.45 2.50
N SER A 84 -7.36 -5.46 3.36
CA SER A 84 -8.67 -4.85 3.56
C SER A 84 -8.75 -3.38 3.13
N TYR A 85 -7.61 -2.70 3.01
CA TYR A 85 -7.51 -1.35 2.48
C TYR A 85 -6.13 -1.12 1.84
N VAL A 86 -6.04 -0.05 1.08
CA VAL A 86 -4.86 0.34 0.30
C VAL A 86 -4.47 1.76 0.66
N LYS A 87 -3.17 2.00 0.80
CA LYS A 87 -2.57 3.33 0.96
C LYS A 87 -1.93 3.76 -0.35
N PHE A 88 -2.22 4.97 -0.80
CA PHE A 88 -1.67 5.51 -2.03
C PHE A 88 -1.33 7.00 -1.91
N SER A 89 -0.47 7.46 -2.81
CA SER A 89 -0.22 8.88 -3.03
C SER A 89 -0.83 9.36 -4.34
N HIS A 90 -1.42 10.56 -4.29
CA HIS A 90 -1.84 11.32 -5.45
C HIS A 90 -1.70 12.81 -5.14
N ASP A 91 -1.12 13.59 -6.05
CA ASP A 91 -0.83 15.02 -5.87
C ASP A 91 -0.13 15.34 -4.54
N THR A 92 0.89 14.56 -4.15
CA THR A 92 1.64 14.67 -2.89
C THR A 92 0.84 14.45 -1.61
N LYS A 93 -0.43 14.04 -1.71
CA LYS A 93 -1.28 13.68 -0.56
C LYS A 93 -1.29 12.17 -0.39
N ILE A 94 -1.29 11.72 0.86
CA ILE A 94 -1.52 10.32 1.23
C ILE A 94 -3.02 10.15 1.43
N MET A 95 -3.58 9.12 0.80
CA MET A 95 -4.99 8.77 0.88
C MET A 95 -5.15 7.27 0.95
N TYR A 96 -6.37 6.85 1.25
CA TYR A 96 -6.73 5.46 1.47
C TYR A 96 -7.94 5.09 0.64
N THR A 97 -7.98 3.86 0.16
CA THR A 97 -9.10 3.29 -0.61
C THR A 97 -9.20 1.79 -0.30
N PHE A 98 -10.12 1.11 -0.96
CA PHE A 98 -10.31 -0.34 -0.84
C PHE A 98 -9.74 -1.08 -2.07
N PRO A 99 -9.26 -2.33 -1.91
CA PRO A 99 -8.57 -3.07 -2.97
C PRO A 99 -9.36 -3.18 -4.28
N GLU A 100 -10.69 -3.28 -4.20
CA GLU A 100 -11.57 -3.36 -5.35
C GLU A 100 -11.54 -2.13 -6.28
N TYR A 101 -11.00 -1.01 -5.81
CA TYR A 101 -10.88 0.23 -6.58
C TYR A 101 -9.51 0.42 -7.25
N VAL A 102 -8.57 -0.51 -7.09
CA VAL A 102 -7.20 -0.36 -7.56
C VAL A 102 -6.90 -1.38 -8.64
N HIS A 103 -6.46 -0.90 -9.80
CA HIS A 103 -5.91 -1.73 -10.86
C HIS A 103 -4.40 -1.50 -10.92
N ALA A 104 -3.61 -2.51 -10.55
CA ALA A 104 -2.16 -2.43 -10.67
C ALA A 104 -1.78 -2.51 -12.16
N ASP A 105 -0.98 -1.55 -12.63
CA ASP A 105 -0.42 -1.61 -13.99
C ASP A 105 0.69 -2.67 -13.98
N ASN A 106 0.36 -3.88 -14.44
CA ASN A 106 1.30 -5.02 -14.51
C ASN A 106 2.34 -4.89 -15.65
N ASP A 107 2.36 -3.77 -16.37
CA ASP A 107 3.23 -3.58 -17.53
C ASP A 107 4.72 -3.44 -17.17
N ALA A 108 5.06 -3.29 -15.89
CA ALA A 108 6.44 -3.24 -15.43
C ALA A 108 7.21 -4.57 -15.55
N ASN A 109 6.53 -5.71 -15.77
CA ASN A 109 7.19 -7.02 -15.85
C ASN A 109 7.46 -7.54 -17.27
N VAL A 110 7.06 -6.83 -18.33
CA VAL A 110 7.22 -7.33 -19.72
C VAL A 110 8.61 -7.04 -20.31
N PHE A 111 9.34 -6.05 -19.79
CA PHE A 111 10.67 -5.69 -20.32
C PHE A 111 11.84 -6.57 -19.82
N ALA A 112 11.63 -7.42 -18.81
CA ALA A 112 12.67 -8.33 -18.33
C ALA A 112 12.77 -9.65 -19.12
N GLY A 113 11.80 -9.96 -20.00
CA GLY A 113 11.69 -11.26 -20.67
C GLY A 113 12.23 -11.32 -22.11
N LEU A 114 12.71 -10.22 -22.68
CA LEU A 114 13.09 -10.14 -24.10
C LEU A 114 14.61 -10.02 -24.35
N ALA A 115 15.44 -10.55 -23.44
CA ALA A 115 16.90 -10.46 -23.55
C ALA A 115 17.62 -11.79 -23.67
N ASP A 116 16.94 -12.95 -23.72
CA ASP A 116 17.61 -14.24 -23.57
C ASP A 116 17.18 -15.31 -24.58
N ASN A 117 17.21 -15.01 -25.89
CA ASN A 117 17.22 -16.05 -26.93
C ASN A 117 17.94 -15.59 -28.22
N THR A 118 19.27 -15.69 -28.23
CA THR A 118 20.12 -15.85 -29.44
C THR A 118 21.44 -16.47 -28.95
N PRO A 119 22.02 -17.51 -29.59
CA PRO A 119 21.98 -17.85 -31.02
C PRO A 119 21.25 -19.14 -31.41
#